data_AF-A0A971WA21-F1
#
_entry.id   AF-A0A971WA21-F1
#
_cell.length_a   1.000
_cell.length_b   1.000
_cell.length_c   1.000
_cell.angle_alpha   90.00
_cell.angle_beta   90.00
_cell.angle_gamma   90.00
#
_symmetry.space_group_name_H-M   'P 1'
#
loop_
_entity.id
_entity.type
_entity.pdbx_description
1 polymer ?
#
loop_
_entity_poly.entity_id
_entity_poly.type
_entity_poly.pdbx_seq_one_letter_code
_entity_poly.pdbx_strand_id
1 'polypeptide(L)' 'MKAIRFSTLDAICRELDCQPGDILEYKERDIYNKHL' A
#
# COMPACT_ATOMS: atom_id res chain seq x y z
N MET A 1 -14.18 -14.16 0.58
CA MET A 1 -13.64 -13.10 -0.31
C MET A 1 -13.46 -11.85 0.54
N LYS A 2 -12.24 -11.30 0.67
CA LYS A 2 -11.96 -10.06 1.42
C LYS A 2 -11.54 -8.99 0.42
N ALA A 3 -12.26 -7.87 0.39
CA ALA A 3 -11.95 -6.74 -0.48
C ALA A 3 -12.22 -5.45 0.30
N ILE A 4 -11.38 -4.44 0.09
CA ILE A 4 -11.59 -3.08 0.59
C ILE A 4 -12.35 -2.30 -0.47
N ARG A 5 -13.26 -1.40 -0.04
CA ARG A 5 -13.94 -0.49 -0.97
C ARG A 5 -12.97 0.59 -1.44
N PHE A 6 -13.01 0.89 -2.73
CA PHE A 6 -12.19 1.96 -3.31
C PHE A 6 -12.41 3.31 -2.62
N SER A 7 -13.65 3.63 -2.23
CA SER A 7 -14.00 4.86 -1.50
C SER A 7 -13.27 4.99 -0.16
N THR A 8 -13.03 3.86 0.52
CA THR A 8 -12.29 3.86 1.79
C THR A 8 -10.81 4.14 1.53
N LEU A 9 -10.25 3.56 0.49
CA LEU A 9 -8.85 3.77 0.11
C LEU A 9 -8.61 5.20 -0.38
N ASP A 10 -9.54 5.77 -1.14
CA ASP A 10 -9.51 7.17 -1.62
C ASP A 10 -9.50 8.16 -0.45
N ALA A 11 -10.33 7.93 0.57
CA ALA A 11 -10.36 8.79 1.76
C ALA A 11 -9.02 8.78 2.50
N ILE A 12 -8.37 7.62 2.63
CA ILE A 12 -7.04 7.53 3.24
C ILE A 12 -6.00 8.29 2.41
N CYS A 13 -6.06 8.14 1.08
CA CYS A 13 -5.13 8.77 0.15
C CYS A 13 -5.18 10.30 0.18
N ARG A 14 -6.37 10.88 0.40
CA ARG A 14 -6.55 12.34 0.56
C ARG A 14 -5.84 12.90 1.79
N GLU A 15 -5.80 12.14 2.89
CA GLU A 15 -5.15 12.56 4.14
C GLU A 15 -3.64 12.33 4.12
N LEU A 16 -3.18 11.31 3.37
CA LEU A 16 -1.77 10.92 3.30
C LEU A 16 -1.03 11.48 2.07
N ASP A 17 -1.71 12.24 1.22
CA ASP A 17 -1.20 12.78 -0.05
C ASP A 17 -0.55 11.70 -0.93
N CYS A 18 -1.29 10.60 -1.15
CA CYS A 18 -0.84 9.47 -1.97
C CYS A 18 -1.92 9.00 -2.94
N GLN A 19 -1.62 7.97 -3.74
CA GLN A 19 -2.57 7.30 -4.62
C GLN A 19 -2.97 5.93 -4.05
N PRO A 20 -4.18 5.40 -4.38
CA PRO A 20 -4.62 4.09 -3.92
C PRO A 20 -3.63 2.95 -4.19
N GLY A 21 -2.88 3.03 -5.30
CA GLY A 21 -1.84 2.07 -5.64
C GLY A 21 -0.69 2.03 -4.64
N ASP A 22 -0.35 3.17 -4.04
CA ASP A 22 0.82 3.31 -3.14
C ASP A 22 0.66 2.51 -1.85
N ILE A 23 -0.59 2.30 -1.40
CA ILE A 23 -0.92 1.54 -0.18
C ILE A 23 -0.98 0.02 -0.45
N LEU A 24 -1.14 -0.38 -1.71
CA LEU A 24 -1.27 -1.79 -2.10
C LEU A 24 0.08 -2.48 -2.31
N GLU A 25 1.19 -1.74 -2.25
CA GLU A 25 2.53 -2.31 -2.33
C GLU A 25 2.87 -3.07 -1.03
N TYR A 26 3.00 -4.40 -1.13
CA TYR A 26 3.58 -5.20 -0.04
C TYR A 26 5.10 -5.26 -0.20
N LYS A 27 5.82 -4.65 0.73
CA LYS A 27 7.28 -4.83 0.85
C LYS A 27 7.57 -5.98 1.80
N GLU A 28 7.94 -7.13 1.24
CA GLU A 28 8.53 -8.21 2.02
C GLU A 28 9.81 -7.67 2.67
N ARG A 29 9.90 -7.76 4.00
CA ARG A 29 11.12 -7.38 4.72
C ARG A 29 12.17 -8.46 4.50
N ASP A 30 12.78 -8.44 3.32
CA ASP A 30 13.92 -9.26 2.97
C ASP A 30 15.16 -8.78 3.72
N ILE A 31 15.31 -9.23 4.96
CA ILE A 31 16.54 -9.07 5.75
C ILE A 31 17.72 -9.90 5.21
N TYR A 32 17.54 -10.66 4.13
CA TYR A 32 18.57 -11.51 3.51
C TYR A 32 19.10 -11.02 2.16
N ASN A 33 18.47 -10.01 1.53
CA ASN A 33 18.80 -9.58 0.16
C ASN A 33 19.22 -8.10 0.08
N LYS A 34 19.97 -7.58 1.07
CA LYS A 34 20.44 -6.19 1.03
C LYS A 34 21.78 -5.98 0.28
N HIS A 35 22.36 -7.02 -0.32
CA HIS A 35 23.58 -6.87 -1.11
C HIS A 35 23.55 -7.74 -2.37
N LEU A 36 23.02 -7.16 -3.44
CA LEU A 36 23.48 -7.38 -4.80
C LEU A 36 23.75 -6.00 -5.40
#